data_AF-A0A091N6X4-F1
#
_entry.id   AF-A0A091N6X4-F1
#
_cell.length_a   1.000
_cell.length_b   1.000
_cell.length_c   1.000
_cell.angle_alpha   90.00
_cell.angle_beta   90.00
_cell.angle_gamma   90.00
#
_symmetry.space_group_name_H-M   'P 1'
#
loop_
_entity.id
_entity.type
_entity.pdbx_description
1 polymer ?
#
loop_
_entity_poly.entity_id
_entity_poly.type
_entity_poly.pdbx_seq_one_letter_code
_entity_poly.pdbx_strand_id
1 'polypeptide(L)'
;RHKELLSKVMAMHKDSEDMNDPSCLSAVLHMYELLRLHEWEKVRSSIQSCWKYKHCTVVFALKKLFDACEKDTEDRTAHIAQVLHIPPSNDTMGNSKQVMMREIRNMLRRSYNQNHTELYSKIVMKTGIDAESPILQLFMLQCCRVYCLLLLQDPPVKAEWSISGTSVDSLEHVNKK
;
A
#
# COMPACT_ATOMS: atom_id res chain seq x y z
N ARG A 1 -20.82 -1.84 36.42
CA ARG A 1 -19.38 -1.75 36.74
C ARG A 1 -18.51 -2.79 36.02
N HIS A 2 -18.58 -4.11 36.30
CA HIS A 2 -17.74 -5.10 35.57
C HIS A 2 -18.08 -5.27 34.07
N LYS A 3 -19.37 -5.28 33.71
CA LYS A 3 -19.80 -5.38 32.29
C LYS A 3 -19.37 -4.17 31.44
N GLU A 4 -19.33 -2.98 32.03
CA GLU A 4 -18.87 -1.74 31.39
C GLU A 4 -17.36 -1.75 31.15
N LEU A 5 -16.59 -2.21 32.15
CA LEU A 5 -15.15 -2.38 32.00
C LEU A 5 -14.82 -3.44 30.95
N LEU A 6 -15.54 -4.57 30.93
CA LEU A 6 -15.40 -5.57 29.87
C LEU A 6 -15.76 -5.00 28.50
N SER A 7 -16.88 -4.27 28.38
CA SER A 7 -17.29 -3.64 27.13
C SER A 7 -16.27 -2.62 26.64
N LYS A 8 -15.64 -1.87 27.54
CA LYS A 8 -14.62 -0.88 27.22
C LYS A 8 -13.30 -1.55 26.80
N VAL A 9 -12.89 -2.60 27.49
CA VAL A 9 -11.71 -3.41 27.12
C VAL A 9 -11.92 -4.13 25.79
N MET A 10 -13.08 -4.74 25.56
CA MET A 10 -13.42 -5.37 24.29
C MET A 10 -13.58 -4.35 23.15
N ALA A 11 -14.02 -3.12 23.45
CA ALA A 11 -14.01 -2.03 22.48
C ALA A 11 -12.57 -1.59 22.12
N MET A 12 -11.65 -1.54 23.08
CA MET A 12 -10.23 -1.25 22.80
C MET A 12 -9.54 -2.36 21.99
N HIS A 13 -9.96 -3.63 22.15
CA HIS A 13 -9.47 -4.73 21.31
C HIS A 13 -10.11 -4.80 19.93
N LYS A 14 -11.26 -4.14 19.72
CA LYS A 14 -11.92 -4.09 18.40
C LYS A 14 -11.10 -3.34 17.35
N ASP A 15 -10.22 -2.45 17.81
CA ASP A 15 -9.31 -1.66 16.99
C ASP A 15 -7.87 -2.24 17.00
N SER A 16 -7.65 -3.40 17.62
CA SER A 16 -6.37 -4.11 17.58
C SER A 16 -6.22 -4.81 16.24
N GLU A 17 -5.07 -4.64 15.60
CA GLU A 17 -4.67 -5.46 14.46
C GLU A 17 -4.61 -6.94 14.86
N ASP A 18 -4.99 -7.82 13.93
CA ASP A 18 -4.65 -9.23 14.01
C ASP A 18 -3.18 -9.39 13.63
N MET A 19 -2.33 -9.63 14.62
CA MET A 19 -0.88 -9.76 14.42
C MET A 19 -0.50 -11.02 13.61
N ASN A 20 -1.44 -11.94 13.38
CA ASN A 20 -1.22 -13.09 12.51
C ASN A 20 -1.57 -12.80 11.04
N ASP A 21 -2.22 -11.68 10.75
CA ASP A 21 -2.51 -11.27 9.39
C ASP A 21 -1.23 -10.67 8.76
N PRO A 22 -0.60 -11.30 7.76
CA PRO A 22 0.60 -10.75 7.11
C PRO A 22 0.30 -9.44 6.34
N SER A 23 -0.97 -9.06 6.21
CA SER A 23 -1.42 -7.79 5.61
C SER A 23 -1.85 -6.74 6.64
N CYS A 24 -1.64 -6.99 7.95
CA CYS A 24 -1.80 -5.97 8.98
C CYS A 24 -0.83 -4.80 8.76
N LEU A 25 -1.21 -3.60 9.23
CA LEU A 25 -0.45 -2.38 8.96
C LEU A 25 0.98 -2.49 9.49
N SER A 26 1.17 -3.02 10.70
CA SER A 26 2.51 -3.21 11.28
C SER A 26 3.41 -4.10 10.41
N ALA A 27 2.91 -5.23 9.90
CA ALA A 27 3.65 -6.10 8.99
C ALA A 27 3.95 -5.41 7.65
N VAL A 28 2.99 -4.67 7.10
CA VAL A 28 3.16 -3.97 5.82
C VAL A 28 4.15 -2.80 5.93
N LEU A 29 4.13 -2.05 7.03
CA LEU A 29 5.12 -1.01 7.32
C LEU A 29 6.52 -1.60 7.46
N HIS A 30 6.66 -2.72 8.15
CA HIS A 30 7.94 -3.43 8.25
C HIS A 30 8.43 -3.89 6.86
N MET A 31 7.54 -4.44 6.02
CA MET A 31 7.89 -4.79 4.64
C MET A 31 8.34 -3.56 3.82
N TYR A 32 7.69 -2.42 4.00
CA TYR A 32 8.08 -1.16 3.34
C TYR A 32 9.46 -0.68 3.79
N GLU A 33 9.75 -0.77 5.09
CA GLU A 33 11.05 -0.43 5.64
C GLU A 33 12.17 -1.34 5.10
N LEU A 34 11.92 -2.65 5.04
CA LEU A 34 12.85 -3.60 4.42
C LEU A 34 13.13 -3.27 2.95
N LEU A 35 12.11 -2.88 2.19
CA LEU A 35 12.31 -2.45 0.79
C LEU A 35 13.20 -1.21 0.71
N ARG A 36 12.95 -0.22 1.56
CA ARG A 36 13.66 1.06 1.56
C ARG A 36 15.10 0.95 2.02
N LEU A 37 15.37 0.13 3.04
CA LEU A 37 16.69 0.00 3.65
C LEU A 37 17.55 -1.08 3.00
N HIS A 38 16.97 -2.25 2.71
CA HIS A 38 17.75 -3.41 2.28
C HIS A 38 17.63 -3.68 0.78
N GLU A 39 16.41 -3.82 0.24
CA GLU A 39 16.26 -4.17 -1.18
C GLU A 39 16.73 -3.03 -2.09
N TRP A 40 16.49 -1.78 -1.68
CA TRP A 40 17.02 -0.62 -2.36
C TRP A 40 18.56 -0.58 -2.38
N GLU A 41 19.23 -1.04 -1.32
CA GLU A 41 20.70 -1.12 -1.29
C GLU A 41 21.23 -2.11 -2.34
N LYS A 42 20.54 -3.23 -2.54
CA LYS A 42 20.92 -4.23 -3.54
C LYS A 42 20.82 -3.67 -4.95
N VAL A 43 19.70 -3.00 -5.26
CA VAL A 43 19.52 -2.29 -6.53
C VAL A 43 20.62 -1.26 -6.69
N ARG A 44 20.90 -0.50 -5.64
CA ARG A 44 21.93 0.54 -5.66
C ARG A 44 23.33 0.03 -5.94
N SER A 45 23.74 -1.00 -5.23
CA SER A 45 25.04 -1.65 -5.39
C SER A 45 25.21 -2.24 -6.78
N SER A 46 24.13 -2.72 -7.42
CA SER A 46 24.19 -3.24 -8.79
C SER A 46 24.36 -2.19 -9.89
N ILE A 47 24.13 -0.90 -9.58
CA ILE A 47 24.09 0.21 -10.54
C ILE A 47 25.27 1.20 -10.36
N GLN A 48 26.26 0.82 -9.53
CA GLN A 48 27.31 1.70 -9.01
C GLN A 48 28.10 2.50 -10.07
N SER A 49 28.28 1.97 -11.29
CA SER A 49 29.03 2.63 -12.37
C SER A 49 28.30 3.79 -13.06
N CYS A 50 26.97 3.92 -12.91
CA CYS A 50 26.14 4.95 -13.58
C CYS A 50 25.19 5.66 -12.60
N TRP A 51 25.62 5.77 -11.33
CA TRP A 51 24.81 6.12 -10.18
C TRP A 51 23.85 7.30 -10.39
N LYS A 52 24.35 8.48 -10.74
CA LYS A 52 23.53 9.71 -10.77
C LYS A 52 22.40 9.67 -11.80
N TYR A 53 22.64 9.15 -12.99
CA TYR A 53 21.63 9.11 -14.06
C TYR A 53 20.58 8.03 -13.77
N LYS A 54 21.02 6.80 -13.49
CA LYS A 54 20.11 5.68 -13.22
C LYS A 54 19.34 5.86 -11.91
N HIS A 55 19.90 6.56 -10.93
CA HIS A 55 19.20 6.91 -9.69
C HIS A 55 17.95 7.76 -9.94
N CYS A 56 18.07 8.86 -10.70
CA CYS A 56 16.91 9.68 -11.05
C CYS A 56 15.87 8.88 -11.84
N THR A 57 16.31 7.99 -12.73
CA THR A 57 15.43 7.10 -13.49
C THR A 57 14.65 6.15 -12.58
N VAL A 58 15.28 5.53 -11.57
CA VAL A 58 14.59 4.59 -10.67
C VAL A 58 13.60 5.30 -9.75
N VAL A 59 13.94 6.50 -9.24
CA VAL A 59 13.01 7.28 -8.40
C VAL A 59 11.79 7.71 -9.20
N PHE A 60 12.00 8.17 -10.44
CA PHE A 60 10.92 8.50 -11.36
C PHE A 60 10.05 7.28 -11.70
N ALA A 61 10.68 6.12 -11.91
CA ALA A 61 10.02 4.85 -12.11
C ALA A 61 9.14 4.46 -10.90
N LEU A 62 9.65 4.60 -9.68
CA LEU A 62 8.88 4.34 -8.46
C LEU A 62 7.68 5.27 -8.31
N LYS A 63 7.83 6.55 -8.62
CA LYS A 63 6.71 7.50 -8.60
C LYS A 63 5.61 7.08 -9.58
N LYS A 64 5.97 6.79 -10.82
CA LYS A 64 5.02 6.26 -11.83
C LYS A 64 4.35 4.96 -11.38
N LEU A 65 5.10 4.09 -10.72
CA LEU A 65 4.56 2.85 -10.17
C LEU A 65 3.54 3.12 -9.07
N PHE A 66 3.82 4.04 -8.15
CA PHE A 66 2.91 4.40 -7.08
C PHE A 66 1.63 5.03 -7.64
N ASP A 67 1.75 5.96 -8.60
CA ASP A 67 0.60 6.53 -9.31
C ASP A 67 -0.26 5.44 -9.98
N ALA A 68 0.38 4.43 -10.58
CA ALA A 68 -0.33 3.30 -11.18
C ALA A 68 -1.02 2.40 -10.15
N CYS A 69 -0.41 2.21 -8.97
CA CYS A 69 -1.01 1.46 -7.87
C CYS A 69 -2.22 2.17 -7.27
N GLU A 70 -2.14 3.49 -7.09
CA GLU A 70 -3.27 4.33 -6.65
C GLU A 70 -4.43 4.18 -7.63
N LYS A 71 -4.17 4.41 -8.92
CA LYS A 71 -5.18 4.29 -9.96
C LYS A 71 -5.81 2.89 -10.03
N ASP A 72 -5.00 1.83 -10.00
CA ASP A 72 -5.54 0.46 -10.05
C ASP A 72 -6.41 0.13 -8.82
N THR A 73 -6.02 0.63 -7.64
CA THR A 73 -6.79 0.46 -6.41
C THR A 73 -8.10 1.23 -6.46
N GLU A 74 -8.07 2.48 -6.94
CA GLU A 74 -9.26 3.32 -7.15
C GLU A 74 -10.22 2.68 -8.16
N ASP A 75 -9.72 2.26 -9.33
CA ASP A 75 -10.49 1.63 -10.40
C ASP A 75 -11.18 0.35 -9.90
N ARG A 76 -10.46 -0.51 -9.16
CA ARG A 76 -11.02 -1.74 -8.58
C ARG A 76 -12.05 -1.45 -7.51
N THR A 77 -11.77 -0.49 -6.65
CA THR A 77 -12.71 -0.08 -5.59
C THR A 77 -14.00 0.45 -6.20
N ALA A 78 -13.89 1.31 -7.21
CA ALA A 78 -15.04 1.85 -7.94
C ALA A 78 -15.82 0.76 -8.69
N HIS A 79 -15.13 -0.19 -9.32
CA HIS A 79 -15.76 -1.31 -10.00
C HIS A 79 -16.56 -2.20 -9.03
N ILE A 80 -15.96 -2.56 -7.88
CA ILE A 80 -16.67 -3.36 -6.86
C ILE A 80 -17.86 -2.58 -6.31
N ALA A 81 -17.69 -1.29 -6.01
CA ALA A 81 -18.78 -0.43 -5.54
C ALA A 81 -19.93 -0.39 -6.55
N GLN A 82 -19.63 -0.27 -7.85
CA GLN A 82 -20.61 -0.30 -8.93
C GLN A 82 -21.36 -1.63 -9.00
N VAL A 83 -20.64 -2.77 -8.94
CA VAL A 83 -21.23 -4.12 -8.94
C VAL A 83 -22.14 -4.33 -7.73
N LEU A 84 -21.78 -3.76 -6.58
CA LEU A 84 -22.58 -3.80 -5.35
C LEU A 84 -23.66 -2.71 -5.30
N HIS A 85 -23.85 -1.93 -6.36
CA HIS A 85 -24.79 -0.81 -6.44
C HIS A 85 -24.62 0.24 -5.32
N ILE A 86 -23.38 0.43 -4.84
CA ILE A 86 -23.02 1.46 -3.87
C ILE A 86 -22.86 2.78 -4.62
N PRO A 87 -23.66 3.82 -4.31
CA PRO A 87 -23.59 5.08 -5.03
C PRO A 87 -22.23 5.79 -4.82
N PRO A 88 -21.77 6.62 -5.77
CA PRO A 88 -20.54 7.41 -5.64
C PRO A 88 -20.53 8.23 -4.35
N SER A 89 -19.34 8.49 -3.80
CA SER A 89 -19.20 9.23 -2.55
C SER A 89 -19.62 10.70 -2.75
N ASN A 90 -20.62 11.15 -2.00
CA ASN A 90 -20.93 12.57 -1.81
C ASN A 90 -20.61 12.87 -0.33
N ASP A 91 -20.21 14.11 -0.01
CA ASP A 91 -19.61 14.52 1.28
C ASP A 91 -20.42 14.23 2.56
N THR A 92 -21.65 13.72 2.45
CA THR A 92 -22.48 13.29 3.58
C THR A 92 -22.44 11.77 3.74
N MET A 93 -21.31 11.24 4.23
CA MET A 93 -21.10 9.80 4.36
C MET A 93 -21.82 9.26 5.61
N GLY A 94 -22.89 8.48 5.41
CA GLY A 94 -23.54 7.75 6.51
C GLY A 94 -22.71 6.55 6.98
N ASN A 95 -22.87 6.15 8.25
CA ASN A 95 -22.13 5.05 8.89
C ASN A 95 -22.15 3.73 8.08
N SER A 96 -23.27 3.40 7.41
CA SER A 96 -23.40 2.18 6.60
C SER A 96 -22.47 2.16 5.38
N LYS A 97 -22.22 3.31 4.76
CA LYS A 97 -21.37 3.43 3.57
C LYS A 97 -19.89 3.33 3.93
N GLN A 98 -19.49 3.85 5.10
CA GLN A 98 -18.14 3.66 5.64
C GLN A 98 -17.85 2.17 5.91
N VAL A 99 -18.82 1.44 6.47
CA VAL A 99 -18.71 -0.01 6.68
C VAL A 99 -18.52 -0.74 5.36
N MET A 100 -19.32 -0.44 4.33
CA MET A 100 -19.18 -1.08 3.02
C MET A 100 -17.83 -0.79 2.35
N MET A 101 -17.33 0.46 2.44
CA MET A 101 -16.01 0.80 1.89
C MET A 101 -14.87 0.09 2.63
N ARG A 102 -15.00 -0.12 3.94
CA ARG A 102 -14.06 -0.94 4.73
C ARG A 102 -14.11 -2.41 4.28
N GLU A 103 -15.30 -2.95 4.02
CA GLU A 103 -15.45 -4.32 3.52
C GLU A 103 -14.84 -4.51 2.13
N ILE A 104 -15.03 -3.55 1.21
CA ILE A 104 -14.37 -3.56 -0.11
C ILE A 104 -12.85 -3.56 0.06
N ARG A 105 -12.30 -2.68 0.90
CA ARG A 105 -10.85 -2.64 1.19
C ARG A 105 -10.34 -3.96 1.75
N ASN A 106 -11.06 -4.57 2.70
CA ASN A 106 -10.71 -5.87 3.25
C ASN A 106 -10.75 -6.99 2.19
N MET A 107 -11.72 -6.97 1.28
CA MET A 107 -11.81 -7.92 0.17
C MET A 107 -10.61 -7.78 -0.78
N LEU A 108 -10.28 -6.54 -1.16
CA LEU A 108 -9.10 -6.24 -1.97
C LEU A 108 -7.83 -6.67 -1.24
N ARG A 109 -7.68 -6.38 0.06
CA ARG A 109 -6.50 -6.76 0.84
C ARG A 109 -6.26 -8.27 0.81
N ARG A 110 -7.31 -9.08 0.99
CA ARG A 110 -7.22 -10.55 0.87
C ARG A 110 -6.84 -10.98 -0.54
N SER A 111 -7.46 -10.39 -1.55
CA SER A 111 -7.16 -10.69 -2.96
C SER A 111 -5.69 -10.38 -3.28
N TYR A 112 -5.20 -9.21 -2.88
CA TYR A 112 -3.81 -8.79 -3.08
C TYR A 112 -2.83 -9.71 -2.35
N ASN A 113 -3.16 -10.18 -1.16
CA ASN A 113 -2.31 -11.12 -0.43
C ASN A 113 -2.27 -12.52 -1.06
N GLN A 114 -3.39 -12.99 -1.62
CA GLN A 114 -3.50 -14.31 -2.26
C GLN A 114 -2.94 -14.34 -3.69
N ASN A 115 -2.87 -13.19 -4.37
CA ASN A 115 -2.36 -13.11 -5.74
C ASN A 115 -0.83 -13.20 -5.76
N HIS A 116 -0.31 -14.23 -6.42
CA HIS A 116 1.10 -14.59 -6.32
C HIS A 116 2.05 -13.63 -7.06
N THR A 117 1.70 -13.18 -8.28
CA THR A 117 2.56 -12.26 -9.07
C THR A 117 1.83 -11.54 -10.21
N GLU A 118 0.82 -12.18 -10.82
CA GLU A 118 0.21 -11.71 -12.08
C GLU A 118 -0.46 -10.33 -11.95
N LEU A 119 -1.17 -10.09 -10.84
CA LEU A 119 -1.80 -8.80 -10.57
C LEU A 119 -0.76 -7.67 -10.57
N TYR A 120 0.31 -7.85 -9.81
CA TYR A 120 1.38 -6.85 -9.68
C TYR A 120 2.15 -6.67 -10.97
N SER A 121 2.39 -7.75 -11.71
CA SER A 121 3.00 -7.70 -13.04
C SER A 121 2.17 -6.84 -14.01
N LYS A 122 0.83 -7.00 -14.01
CA LYS A 122 -0.06 -6.16 -14.83
C LYS A 122 0.02 -4.68 -14.46
N ILE A 123 0.09 -4.35 -13.17
CA ILE A 123 0.25 -2.96 -12.72
C ILE A 123 1.60 -2.40 -13.17
N VAL A 124 2.69 -3.14 -12.93
CA VAL A 124 4.05 -2.74 -13.35
C VAL A 124 4.11 -2.56 -14.87
N MET A 125 3.54 -3.46 -15.68
CA MET A 125 3.52 -3.33 -17.14
C MET A 125 2.81 -2.06 -17.62
N LYS A 126 1.71 -1.64 -16.96
CA LYS A 126 0.98 -0.40 -17.30
C LYS A 126 1.83 0.86 -17.16
N THR A 127 2.90 0.82 -16.35
CA THR A 127 3.79 1.99 -16.14
C THR A 127 4.67 2.29 -17.35
N GLY A 128 4.84 1.33 -18.28
CA GLY A 128 5.76 1.43 -19.41
C GLY A 128 7.23 1.51 -19.01
N ILE A 129 7.58 1.11 -17.78
CA ILE A 129 8.95 1.09 -17.29
C ILE A 129 9.63 -0.18 -17.79
N ASP A 130 10.59 -0.03 -18.71
CA ASP A 130 11.44 -1.14 -19.11
C ASP A 130 12.52 -1.35 -18.04
N ALA A 131 12.40 -2.44 -17.28
CA ALA A 131 13.38 -2.77 -16.26
C ALA A 131 14.58 -3.43 -16.95
N GLU A 132 15.63 -2.65 -17.20
CA GLU A 132 16.88 -3.11 -17.85
C GLU A 132 17.55 -4.31 -17.14
N SER A 133 17.20 -4.60 -15.89
CA SER A 133 17.80 -5.64 -15.06
C SER A 133 16.74 -6.46 -14.31
N PRO A 134 16.90 -7.80 -14.22
CA PRO A 134 16.03 -8.66 -13.39
C PRO A 134 15.94 -8.21 -11.92
N ILE A 135 17.02 -7.65 -11.37
CA ILE A 135 17.06 -7.14 -9.99
C ILE A 135 16.11 -5.96 -9.84
N LEU A 136 16.11 -5.04 -10.80
CA LEU A 136 15.21 -3.89 -10.81
C LEU A 136 13.75 -4.33 -11.01
N GLN A 137 13.52 -5.31 -11.88
CA GLN A 137 12.18 -5.85 -12.12
C GLN A 137 11.58 -6.48 -10.86
N LEU A 138 12.36 -7.30 -10.14
CA LEU A 138 11.93 -7.91 -8.89
C LEU A 138 11.66 -6.85 -7.82
N PHE A 139 12.54 -5.85 -7.70
CA PHE A 139 12.35 -4.74 -6.79
C PHE A 139 11.06 -3.97 -7.07
N MET A 140 10.79 -3.63 -8.33
CA MET A 140 9.56 -2.94 -8.73
C MET A 140 8.29 -3.75 -8.42
N LEU A 141 8.32 -5.07 -8.60
CA LEU A 141 7.21 -5.95 -8.22
C LEU A 141 6.96 -5.94 -6.70
N GLN A 142 8.02 -5.97 -5.89
CA GLN A 142 7.89 -5.91 -4.44
C GLN A 142 7.38 -4.54 -3.97
N CYS A 143 7.91 -3.44 -4.54
CA CYS A 143 7.40 -2.09 -4.29
C CYS A 143 5.91 -1.97 -4.64
N CYS A 144 5.50 -2.51 -5.78
CA CYS A 144 4.10 -2.54 -6.20
C CYS A 144 3.22 -3.26 -5.18
N ARG A 145 3.64 -4.46 -4.76
CA ARG A 145 2.92 -5.26 -3.77
C ARG A 145 2.75 -4.53 -2.46
N VAL A 146 3.84 -4.05 -1.88
CA VAL A 146 3.80 -3.39 -0.56
C VAL A 146 3.01 -2.10 -0.63
N TYR A 147 3.18 -1.30 -1.69
CA TYR A 147 2.45 -0.05 -1.82
C TYR A 147 0.94 -0.25 -1.98
N CYS A 148 0.51 -1.25 -2.76
CA CYS A 148 -0.90 -1.59 -2.83
C CYS A 148 -1.47 -2.03 -1.47
N LEU A 149 -0.72 -2.78 -0.67
CA LEU A 149 -1.14 -3.16 0.68
C LEU A 149 -1.22 -1.96 1.64
N LEU A 150 -0.37 -0.95 1.47
CA LEU A 150 -0.44 0.30 2.25
C LEU A 150 -1.71 1.10 1.92
N LEU A 151 -2.07 1.20 0.64
CA LEU A 151 -3.28 1.89 0.18
C LEU A 151 -4.58 1.22 0.70
N LEU A 152 -4.51 -0.07 1.02
CA LEU A 152 -5.67 -0.85 1.49
C LEU A 152 -5.84 -0.84 3.02
N GLN A 153 -5.00 -0.10 3.76
CA GLN A 153 -5.14 0.05 5.21
C GLN A 153 -6.33 0.95 5.59
N ASP A 154 -6.66 0.98 6.89
CA ASP A 154 -7.70 1.86 7.45
C ASP A 154 -7.11 2.73 8.57
N PRO A 155 -6.81 4.01 8.34
CA PRO A 155 -6.93 4.74 7.06
C PRO A 155 -5.87 4.29 6.02
N PRO A 156 -6.10 4.54 4.72
CA PRO A 156 -5.11 4.31 3.66
C PRO A 156 -3.79 5.05 3.94
N VAL A 157 -2.67 4.37 3.71
CA VAL A 157 -1.34 4.95 3.89
C VAL A 157 -0.72 5.24 2.53
N LYS A 158 -0.46 6.53 2.26
CA LYS A 158 0.35 6.94 1.12
C LYS A 158 1.80 7.09 1.58
N ALA A 159 2.66 6.22 1.09
CA ALA A 159 4.09 6.33 1.36
C ALA A 159 4.79 7.19 0.29
N GLU A 160 5.64 8.09 0.73
CA GLU A 160 6.56 8.79 -0.15
C GLU A 160 7.91 8.07 -0.16
N TRP A 161 8.47 7.90 -1.35
CA TRP A 161 9.81 7.38 -1.51
C TRP A 161 10.84 8.50 -1.40
N SER A 162 11.21 8.86 -0.17
CA SER A 162 12.28 9.83 0.11
C SER A 162 13.63 9.15 0.27
N ILE A 163 14.66 9.77 -0.32
CA ILE A 163 16.00 9.20 -0.48
C ILE A 163 16.93 9.65 0.64
N SER A 164 16.60 10.76 1.31
CA SER A 164 17.21 11.12 2.57
C SER A 164 16.79 10.06 3.59
N GLY A 165 17.74 9.28 4.09
CA GLY A 165 17.54 8.28 5.15
C GLY A 165 17.13 8.88 6.50
N THR A 166 16.25 9.87 6.50
CA THR A 166 15.58 10.36 7.69
C THR A 166 14.54 9.35 8.12
N SER A 167 14.58 9.07 9.41
CA SER A 167 13.78 8.11 10.17
C SER A 167 12.28 8.16 9.86
N VAL A 168 11.63 7.08 10.28
CA VAL A 168 10.19 6.80 10.29
C VAL A 168 9.43 7.80 11.20
N ASP A 169 9.61 9.11 10.99
CA ASP A 169 8.93 10.17 11.75
C ASP A 169 7.94 10.96 10.88
N SER A 170 7.82 10.64 9.59
CA SER A 170 6.94 11.34 8.63
C SER A 170 5.88 10.45 7.98
N LEU A 171 5.49 9.35 8.64
CA LEU A 171 4.18 8.76 8.39
C LEU A 171 3.13 9.66 9.07
N GLU A 172 2.91 10.85 8.50
CA GLU A 172 1.75 11.65 8.87
C GLU A 172 0.51 10.84 8.48
N HIS A 173 -0.23 10.36 9.48
CA HIS A 173 -1.60 9.95 9.30
C HIS A 173 -2.34 11.09 8.59
N VAL A 174 -2.70 10.88 7.32
CA VAL A 174 -3.57 11.80 6.59
C VAL A 174 -4.96 11.65 7.17
N ASN A 175 -5.16 12.31 8.31
CA ASN A 175 -6.47 12.64 8.83
C ASN A 175 -6.46 14.16 9.02
N LYS A 176 -6.81 14.88 7.96
CA LYS A 176 -7.14 16.30 8.04
C LYS A 176 -8.51 16.55 7.42
N LYS A 177 -9.43 16.82 8.35
CA LYS A 177 -10.80 17.35 8.28
C LYS A 177 -11.92 16.39 7.91
#